data_AF-A0A838Y196-F1
#
_entry.id   AF-A0A838Y196-F1
#
_cell.length_a   1.000
_cell.length_b   1.000
_cell.length_c   1.000
_cell.angle_alpha   90.00
_cell.angle_beta   90.00
_cell.angle_gamma   90.00
#
_symmetry.space_group_name_H-M   'P 1'
#
loop_
_entity.id
_entity.type
_entity.pdbx_description
1 polymer ?
#
loop_
_entity_poly.entity_id
_entity_poly.type
_entity_poly.pdbx_seq_one_letter_code
_entity_poly.pdbx_strand_id
1 'polypeptide(L)'
;MNIVKFHVKPEFREDFLKTFEEANLNDGQISAKLVQIDDNKFCSMGLWDSKDSMDKAMPDMIGFLDTIRHMLEEISEELGVTDPASGPLIMEH
;
A
#
# COMPACT_ATOMS: atom_id res chain seq x y z
N MET A 1 9.43 3.36 -7.00
CA MET A 1 8.68 3.63 -5.75
C MET A 1 7.20 3.51 -6.05
N ASN A 2 6.43 2.90 -5.16
CA ASN A 2 4.98 3.04 -5.11
C ASN A 2 4.56 3.57 -3.73
N ILE A 3 3.44 4.29 -3.72
CA ILE A 3 2.83 4.87 -2.53
C ILE A 3 1.33 4.59 -2.62
N VAL A 4 0.71 4.12 -1.55
CA VAL A 4 -0.75 3.90 -1.51
C VAL A 4 -1.29 4.44 -0.21
N LYS A 5 -2.32 5.31 -0.28
CA LYS A 5 -3.01 5.80 0.92
C LYS A 5 -4.26 4.98 1.20
N PHE A 6 -4.52 4.81 2.48
CA PHE A 6 -5.64 4.06 3.04
C PHE A 6 -6.36 4.92 4.08
N HIS A 7 -7.68 4.86 4.08
CA HIS A 7 -8.51 5.27 5.20
C HIS A 7 -9.19 4.01 5.74
N VAL A 8 -8.82 3.58 6.94
CA VAL A 8 -9.24 2.31 7.53
C VAL A 8 -10.45 2.55 8.42
N LYS A 9 -11.46 1.69 8.31
CA LYS A 9 -12.61 1.73 9.22
C LYS A 9 -12.14 1.44 10.66
N PRO A 10 -12.59 2.19 11.69
CA PRO A 10 -12.06 2.05 13.05
C PRO A 10 -12.09 0.62 13.60
N GLU A 11 -13.13 -0.16 13.27
CA GLU A 11 -13.30 -1.54 13.74
C GLU A 11 -12.31 -2.55 13.13
N PHE A 12 -11.68 -2.22 11.99
CA PHE A 12 -10.72 -3.09 11.31
C PHE A 12 -9.26 -2.66 11.50
N ARG A 13 -8.99 -1.65 12.34
CA ARG A 13 -7.64 -1.10 12.51
C ARG A 13 -6.61 -2.17 12.85
N GLU A 14 -6.90 -3.05 13.81
CA GLU A 14 -5.98 -4.09 14.25
C GLU A 14 -5.76 -5.15 13.17
N ASP A 15 -6.83 -5.61 12.50
CA ASP A 15 -6.77 -6.57 11.41
C ASP A 15 -5.99 -6.05 10.20
N PHE A 16 -6.15 -4.77 9.86
CA PHE A 16 -5.37 -4.09 8.82
C PHE A 16 -3.88 -4.09 9.16
N LEU A 17 -3.51 -3.68 10.38
CA LEU A 17 -2.12 -3.64 10.81
C LEU A 17 -1.49 -5.04 10.81
N LYS A 18 -2.23 -6.04 11.28
CA LYS A 18 -1.80 -7.44 11.26
C LYS A 18 -1.57 -7.95 9.83
N THR A 19 -2.45 -7.59 8.89
CA THR A 19 -2.31 -7.99 7.48
C THR A 19 -1.01 -7.43 6.86
N PHE A 20 -0.61 -6.21 7.23
CA PHE A 20 0.67 -5.64 6.79
C PHE A 20 1.88 -6.22 7.54
N GLU A 21 1.73 -6.59 8.80
CA GLU A 21 2.80 -7.26 9.58
C GLU A 21 3.13 -8.65 9.04
N GLU A 22 2.12 -9.39 8.59
CA GLU A 22 2.26 -10.73 8.01
C GLU A 22 2.63 -10.71 6.50
N ALA A 23 2.61 -9.54 5.87
CA ALA A 23 2.92 -9.38 4.45
C ALA A 23 4.41 -9.61 4.16
N ASN A 24 4.69 -10.33 3.06
CA ASN A 24 6.05 -10.50 2.55
C ASN A 24 6.35 -9.48 1.44
N LEU A 25 7.63 -9.20 1.23
CA LEU A 25 8.08 -8.43 0.07
C LEU A 25 7.85 -9.23 -1.21
N ASN A 26 7.44 -8.55 -2.27
CA ASN A 26 7.39 -9.13 -3.61
C ASN A 26 8.80 -9.26 -4.20
N ASP A 27 8.93 -10.08 -5.24
CA ASP A 27 10.19 -10.19 -5.99
C ASP A 27 10.61 -8.82 -6.56
N GLY A 28 11.85 -8.42 -6.27
CA GLY A 28 12.41 -7.12 -6.66
C GLY A 28 11.97 -5.93 -5.79
N GLN A 29 11.14 -6.15 -4.77
CA GLN A 29 10.82 -5.14 -3.77
C GLN A 29 11.94 -5.09 -2.72
N ILE A 30 12.60 -3.93 -2.60
CA ILE A 30 13.73 -3.70 -1.68
C ILE A 30 13.24 -3.43 -0.26
N SER A 31 12.17 -2.64 -0.12
CA SER A 31 11.57 -2.38 1.20
C SER A 31 10.09 -2.06 1.09
N ALA A 32 9.38 -2.30 2.18
CA ALA A 32 8.01 -1.84 2.41
C ALA A 32 7.98 -1.08 3.74
N LYS A 33 7.24 0.03 3.78
CA LYS A 33 7.00 0.81 5.00
C LYS A 33 5.50 1.10 5.08
N LEU A 34 4.94 1.03 6.27
CA LEU A 34 3.59 1.51 6.57
C LEU A 34 3.72 2.69 7.54
N VAL A 35 3.15 3.83 7.17
CA VAL A 35 3.23 5.07 7.94
C VAL A 35 1.82 5.49 8.32
N GLN A 36 1.57 5.72 9.60
CA GLN A 36 0.35 6.39 10.03
C GLN A 36 0.49 7.90 9.77
N ILE A 37 -0.46 8.48 9.05
CA ILE A 37 -0.45 9.90 8.66
C ILE A 37 -1.56 10.72 9.35
N ASP A 38 -2.56 10.04 9.91
CA ASP A 38 -3.67 10.61 10.71
C ASP A 38 -4.34 9.48 11.50
N ASP A 39 -5.38 9.78 12.28
CA ASP A 39 -6.24 8.77 12.90
C ASP A 39 -6.87 7.87 11.83
N ASN A 40 -6.57 6.58 11.92
CA ASN A 40 -6.96 5.54 10.96
C ASN A 40 -6.62 5.82 9.48
N LYS A 41 -5.70 6.74 9.19
CA LYS A 41 -5.18 6.93 7.84
C LYS A 41 -3.72 6.52 7.77
N PHE A 42 -3.41 5.74 6.74
CA PHE A 42 -2.10 5.16 6.56
C PHE A 42 -1.60 5.36 5.13
N CYS A 43 -0.29 5.31 4.97
CA CYS A 43 0.40 5.36 3.70
C CYS A 43 1.38 4.19 3.65
N SER A 44 1.22 3.27 2.70
CA SER A 44 2.25 2.29 2.40
C SER A 44 3.23 2.85 1.36
N MET A 45 4.51 2.49 1.50
CA MET A 45 5.58 2.93 0.60
C MET A 45 6.46 1.74 0.25
N GLY A 46 6.56 1.41 -1.04
CA GLY A 46 7.43 0.36 -1.55
C GLY A 46 8.59 0.92 -2.37
N LEU A 47 9.82 0.52 -2.02
CA LEU A 47 11.01 0.73 -2.83
C LEU A 47 11.29 -0.53 -3.66
N TRP A 48 11.63 -0.34 -4.93
CA TRP A 48 11.82 -1.41 -5.91
C TRP A 48 13.16 -1.23 -6.61
N ASP A 49 13.80 -2.34 -6.98
CA ASP A 49 15.07 -2.32 -7.72
C ASP A 49 14.94 -1.71 -9.13
N SER A 50 13.75 -1.83 -9.72
CA SER A 50 13.44 -1.36 -11.06
C SER A 50 11.93 -1.17 -11.23
N LYS A 51 11.55 -0.38 -12.25
CA LYS A 51 10.15 -0.27 -12.66
C LYS A 51 9.60 -1.60 -13.20
N ASP A 52 10.43 -2.39 -13.89
CA ASP A 52 10.03 -3.66 -14.48
C ASP A 52 9.63 -4.69 -13.41
N SER A 53 10.40 -4.80 -12.32
CA SER A 53 10.04 -5.66 -11.18
C SER A 53 8.71 -5.25 -10.55
N MET A 54 8.48 -3.95 -10.37
CA MET A 54 7.20 -3.45 -9.86
C MET A 54 6.03 -3.75 -10.80
N ASP A 55 6.21 -3.58 -12.12
CA ASP A 55 5.18 -3.86 -13.11
C ASP A 55 4.82 -5.36 -13.13
N LYS A 56 5.82 -6.24 -12.96
CA LYS A 56 5.61 -7.70 -12.84
C LYS A 56 4.89 -8.10 -11.55
N ALA A 57 5.16 -7.41 -10.45
CA ALA A 57 4.51 -7.65 -9.15
C ALA A 57 3.11 -7.01 -9.04
N MET A 58 2.66 -6.23 -10.03
CA MET A 58 1.37 -5.55 -10.02
C MET A 58 0.18 -6.49 -9.70
N PRO A 59 0.07 -7.70 -10.28
CA PRO A 59 -1.01 -8.62 -9.95
C PRO A 59 -0.99 -9.05 -8.48
N ASP A 60 0.18 -9.29 -7.90
CA ASP A 60 0.34 -9.71 -6.51
C ASP A 60 -0.01 -8.56 -5.55
N MET A 61 0.40 -7.33 -5.88
CA MET A 61 0.00 -6.13 -5.13
C MET A 61 -1.52 -5.94 -5.15
N ILE A 62 -2.17 -6.12 -6.30
CA ILE A 62 -3.63 -6.03 -6.41
C ILE A 62 -4.29 -7.14 -5.57
N GLY A 63 -3.77 -8.37 -5.66
CA GLY A 63 -4.27 -9.50 -4.86
C GLY A 63 -4.17 -9.24 -3.36
N PHE A 64 -3.06 -8.67 -2.88
CA PHE A 64 -2.93 -8.24 -1.49
C PHE A 64 -3.97 -7.17 -1.14
N LEU A 65 -4.13 -6.13 -1.97
CA LEU A 65 -5.11 -5.06 -1.73
C LEU A 65 -6.52 -5.60 -1.64
N ASP A 66 -6.91 -6.55 -2.49
CA ASP A 66 -8.24 -7.16 -2.47
C ASP A 66 -8.56 -7.84 -1.13
N THR A 67 -7.56 -8.34 -0.41
CA THR A 67 -7.76 -8.92 0.94
C THR A 67 -8.14 -7.88 1.99
N ILE A 68 -7.77 -6.61 1.80
CA ILE A 68 -8.01 -5.54 2.79
C ILE A 68 -9.10 -4.55 2.35
N ARG A 69 -9.56 -4.56 1.08
CA ARG A 69 -10.53 -3.55 0.57
C ARG A 69 -11.78 -3.40 1.42
N HIS A 70 -12.28 -4.49 1.99
CA HIS A 70 -13.47 -4.46 2.83
C HIS A 70 -13.28 -3.70 4.17
N MET A 71 -12.03 -3.58 4.62
CA MET A 71 -11.61 -2.87 5.83
C MET A 71 -11.50 -1.34 5.63
N LEU A 72 -11.61 -0.87 4.39
CA LEU A 72 -11.32 0.51 4.01
C LEU A 72 -12.60 1.33 3.81
N GLU A 73 -12.50 2.61 4.13
CA GLU A 73 -13.48 3.65 3.81
C GLU A 73 -13.34 4.09 2.34
N GLU A 74 -14.44 4.49 1.72
CA GLU A 74 -14.41 5.14 0.41
C GLU A 74 -13.77 6.53 0.55
N ILE A 75 -12.79 6.82 -0.30
CA ILE A 75 -12.10 8.12 -0.39
C ILE A 75 -12.90 9.08 -1.27
N SER A 76 -13.31 8.61 -2.45
CA SER A 76 -14.14 9.33 -3.41
C SER A 76 -14.66 8.38 -4.49
N GLU A 77 -15.67 8.80 -5.27
CA GLU A 77 -16.18 8.01 -6.40
C GLU A 77 -15.09 7.69 -7.45
N GLU A 78 -14.10 8.58 -7.62
CA GLU A 78 -13.01 8.41 -8.60
C GLU A 78 -11.92 7.44 -8.10
N LEU A 79 -11.53 7.55 -6.83
CA LEU A 79 -10.43 6.75 -6.25
C LEU A 79 -10.92 5.42 -5.66
N GLY A 80 -12.21 5.31 -5.35
CA GLY A 80 -12.74 4.21 -4.57
C GLY A 80 -12.13 4.20 -3.16
N VAL A 81 -11.54 3.08 -2.75
CA VAL A 81 -11.06 2.85 -1.37
C VAL A 81 -9.54 3.03 -1.17
N THR A 82 -8.79 3.32 -2.24
CA THR A 82 -7.32 3.47 -2.19
C THR A 82 -6.87 4.60 -3.11
N ASP A 83 -5.84 5.34 -2.71
CA ASP A 83 -5.19 6.39 -3.53
C ASP A 83 -3.75 5.96 -3.87
N PRO A 84 -3.52 5.29 -5.03
CA PRO A 84 -2.21 4.81 -5.43
C PRO A 84 -1.44 5.81 -6.32
N ALA A 85 -0.11 5.89 -6.11
CA ALA A 85 0.83 6.61 -6.96
C ALA A 85 2.12 5.81 -7.13
N SER A 86 2.82 5.99 -8.25
CA SER A 86 4.14 5.36 -8.47
C SER A 86 5.06 6.24 -9.31
N GLY A 87 6.37 6.04 -9.15
CA GLY A 87 7.39 6.80 -9.87
C GLY A 87 8.83 6.46 -9.46
N PRO A 88 9.83 7.01 -10.16
CA PRO A 88 11.23 6.87 -9.77
C PRO A 88 11.51 7.61 -8.46
N LEU A 89 12.42 7.07 -7.64
CA LEU A 89 12.99 7.81 -6.51
C LEU A 89 13.93 8.88 -7.07
N ILE A 90 13.67 10.15 -6.78
CA ILE A 90 14.47 11.27 -7.28
C ILE A 90 15.61 11.62 -6.31
N MET A 91 15.39 11.52 -5.00
CA MET A 91 16.34 11.91 -3.96
C MET A 91 16.04 11.20 -2.63
N GLU A 92 17.08 10.86 -1.87
CA GLU A 92 17.06 10.36 -0.49
C GLU A 92 18.27 10.99 0.24
N HIS A 93 18.13 11.31 1.54
CA HIS A 93 19.15 12.00 2.35
C HIS A 93 19.62 11.14 3.52
#